data_AF-A0A438GVI0-F1
#
_entry.id   AF-A0A438GVI0-F1
#
_cell.length_a   1.000
_cell.length_b   1.000
_cell.length_c   1.000
_cell.angle_alpha   90.00
_cell.angle_beta   90.00
_cell.angle_gamma   90.00
#
_symmetry.space_group_name_H-M   'P 1'
#
loop_
_entity.id
_entity.type
_entity.pdbx_description
1 polymer ?
#
loop_
_entity_poly.entity_id
_entity_poly.type
_entity_poly.pdbx_seq_one_letter_code
_entity_poly.pdbx_strand_id
1 'polypeptide(L)'
;MLAYMFWVQGYKLNEAHSLLMSKRSSFPKLDAIKSATADIVDLKKQPVTLKWKDNSCTTVEISGLDIGWASETADYLNDIVIVHLAGYPLPRKSNKLEQYEDMSIVQVTRAWISMWERMPLRFDKEQDLWILERELPEGHYEYKYIVDGEWTCNEHEHVRAPNKDGHVNNYVHVFDSDPHGVSAVLRKRLTGDDDPTLSRDERLKIRQILEACSEDDDA
;
A
#
# COMPACT_ATOMS: atom_id res chain seq x y z
N MET A 1 -5.99 -13.55 3.37
CA MET A 1 -7.17 -14.46 3.29
C MET A 1 -8.43 -13.76 2.78
N LEU A 2 -8.90 -12.66 3.40
CA LEU A 2 -10.12 -11.95 2.96
C LEU A 2 -10.04 -11.41 1.51
N ALA A 3 -8.96 -10.71 1.17
CA ALA A 3 -8.75 -10.18 -0.18
C ALA A 3 -8.73 -11.29 -1.24
N TYR A 4 -8.11 -12.44 -0.94
CA TYR A 4 -8.10 -13.61 -1.85
C TYR A 4 -9.51 -14.20 -2.07
N MET A 5 -10.31 -14.31 -1.01
CA MET A 5 -11.70 -14.77 -1.12
C MET A 5 -12.51 -13.83 -2.01
N PHE A 6 -12.33 -12.53 -1.81
CA PHE A 6 -13.02 -11.49 -2.56
C PHE A 6 -12.54 -11.42 -4.01
N TRP A 7 -11.24 -11.35 -4.28
CA TRP A 7 -10.67 -11.16 -5.62
C TRP A 7 -10.70 -12.42 -6.47
N VAL A 8 -10.28 -13.56 -5.90
CA VAL A 8 -10.00 -14.79 -6.65
C VAL A 8 -11.14 -15.79 -6.54
N GLN A 9 -11.63 -16.07 -5.32
CA GLN A 9 -12.63 -17.12 -5.10
C GLN A 9 -14.08 -16.72 -5.42
N GLY A 10 -14.32 -15.44 -5.76
CA GLY A 10 -15.63 -14.98 -6.22
C GLY A 10 -16.63 -14.62 -5.13
N TYR A 11 -16.22 -14.60 -3.85
CA TYR A 11 -17.10 -14.14 -2.77
C TYR A 11 -17.42 -12.66 -2.92
N LYS A 12 -18.54 -12.23 -2.32
CA LYS A 12 -18.72 -10.81 -1.97
C LYS A 12 -17.86 -10.46 -0.76
N LEU A 13 -17.48 -9.18 -0.63
CA LEU A 13 -16.56 -8.77 0.43
C LEU A 13 -17.20 -8.98 1.81
N ASN A 14 -18.45 -8.58 2.02
CA ASN A 14 -19.14 -8.76 3.29
C ASN A 14 -19.43 -10.23 3.64
N GLU A 15 -19.71 -11.06 2.65
CA GLU A 15 -19.87 -12.52 2.83
C GLU A 15 -18.56 -13.16 3.29
N ALA A 16 -17.44 -12.82 2.62
CA ALA A 16 -16.12 -13.29 2.98
C ALA A 16 -15.68 -12.78 4.37
N HIS A 17 -16.01 -11.53 4.69
CA HIS A 17 -15.74 -10.94 6.00
C HIS A 17 -16.48 -11.69 7.11
N SER A 18 -17.78 -11.92 6.93
CA SER A 18 -18.61 -12.66 7.89
C SER A 18 -18.09 -14.08 8.10
N LEU A 19 -17.68 -14.75 7.02
CA LEU A 19 -17.08 -16.08 7.08
C LEU A 19 -15.74 -16.06 7.84
N LEU A 20 -14.86 -15.08 7.57
CA LEU A 20 -13.59 -14.94 8.29
C LEU A 20 -13.81 -14.74 9.80
N MET A 21 -14.72 -13.82 10.16
CA MET A 21 -15.05 -13.50 11.56
C MET A 21 -15.70 -14.68 12.30
N SER A 22 -16.39 -15.57 11.59
CA SER A 22 -16.93 -16.81 12.17
C SER A 22 -15.85 -17.84 12.54
N LYS A 23 -14.65 -17.73 11.96
CA LYS A 23 -13.55 -18.69 12.16
C LYS A 23 -12.49 -18.18 13.12
N ARG A 24 -12.26 -16.87 13.15
CA ARG A 24 -11.27 -16.24 14.03
C ARG A 24 -11.72 -14.84 14.42
N SER A 25 -11.48 -14.49 15.67
CA SER A 25 -11.51 -13.09 16.09
C SER A 25 -10.35 -12.36 15.40
N SER A 26 -10.66 -11.34 14.62
CA SER A 26 -9.67 -10.50 13.93
C SER A 26 -10.27 -9.13 13.61
N PHE A 27 -9.44 -8.20 13.13
CA PHE A 27 -9.86 -6.84 12.78
C PHE A 27 -9.52 -6.52 11.31
N PRO A 28 -10.14 -7.20 10.34
CA PRO A 28 -9.91 -6.91 8.93
C PRO A 28 -10.47 -5.52 8.59
N LYS A 29 -9.63 -4.58 8.15
CA LYS A 29 -10.09 -3.22 7.81
C LYS A 29 -10.65 -3.14 6.38
N LEU A 30 -11.96 -3.27 6.21
CA LEU A 30 -12.55 -3.46 4.88
C LEU A 30 -12.19 -2.35 3.88
N ASP A 31 -12.00 -1.12 4.36
CA ASP A 31 -11.71 0.05 3.54
C ASP A 31 -10.35 -0.04 2.82
N ALA A 32 -9.33 -0.65 3.44
CA ALA A 32 -8.07 -0.87 2.75
C ALA A 32 -8.19 -1.88 1.61
N ILE A 33 -9.00 -2.93 1.77
CA ILE A 33 -9.25 -3.91 0.70
C ILE A 33 -10.02 -3.23 -0.42
N LYS A 34 -11.03 -2.41 -0.10
CA LYS A 34 -11.77 -1.61 -1.08
C LYS A 34 -10.85 -0.69 -1.88
N SER A 35 -9.98 0.07 -1.21
CA SER A 35 -9.02 0.98 -1.85
C SER A 35 -8.02 0.22 -2.74
N ALA A 36 -7.39 -0.83 -2.22
CA ALA A 36 -6.49 -1.67 -3.01
C ALA A 36 -7.18 -2.29 -4.23
N THR A 37 -8.46 -2.66 -4.09
CA THR A 37 -9.26 -3.15 -5.21
C THR A 37 -9.43 -2.08 -6.29
N ALA A 38 -9.75 -0.85 -5.91
CA ALA A 38 -9.89 0.26 -6.84
C ALA A 38 -8.56 0.54 -7.58
N ASP A 39 -7.44 0.50 -6.87
CA ASP A 39 -6.11 0.74 -7.43
C ASP A 39 -5.70 -0.35 -8.44
N ILE A 40 -6.00 -1.62 -8.16
CA ILE A 40 -5.71 -2.72 -9.09
C ILE A 40 -6.60 -2.64 -10.33
N VAL A 41 -7.88 -2.30 -10.15
CA VAL A 41 -8.86 -2.25 -11.25
C VAL A 41 -8.61 -1.03 -12.15
N ASP A 42 -8.20 0.11 -11.61
CA ASP A 42 -7.87 1.31 -12.38
C ASP A 42 -6.60 1.98 -11.86
N LEU A 43 -5.46 1.36 -12.18
CA LEU A 43 -4.14 1.85 -11.81
C LEU A 43 -3.78 3.10 -12.62
N LYS A 44 -4.40 4.22 -12.29
CA LYS A 44 -3.98 5.54 -12.76
C LYS A 44 -2.97 6.12 -11.80
N LYS A 45 -1.84 6.55 -12.34
CA LYS A 45 -0.82 7.26 -11.58
C LYS A 45 -0.74 8.70 -12.05
N GLN A 46 -0.42 9.58 -11.12
CA GLN A 46 -0.19 11.00 -11.36
C GLN A 46 1.28 11.32 -11.03
N PRO A 47 1.91 12.23 -11.79
CA PRO A 47 3.26 12.68 -11.49
C PRO A 47 3.26 13.50 -10.20
N VAL A 48 4.19 13.18 -9.31
CA VAL A 48 4.49 13.88 -8.07
C VAL A 48 5.96 14.27 -8.09
N THR A 49 6.23 15.54 -7.76
CA THR A 49 7.59 16.08 -7.64
C THR A 49 7.84 16.49 -6.20
N LEU A 50 8.81 15.84 -5.55
CA LEU A 50 9.27 16.14 -4.19
C LEU A 50 10.59 16.88 -4.26
N LYS A 51 10.78 17.90 -3.43
CA LYS A 51 11.94 18.79 -3.53
C LYS A 51 12.63 18.96 -2.18
N TRP A 52 13.94 19.14 -2.21
CA TRP A 52 14.71 19.55 -1.04
C TRP A 52 15.68 20.67 -1.42
N LYS A 53 15.68 21.74 -0.62
CA LYS A 53 16.50 22.92 -0.87
C LYS A 53 17.59 23.04 0.19
N ASP A 54 18.74 22.47 -0.13
CA ASP A 54 20.00 22.66 0.59
C ASP A 54 21.12 22.21 -0.36
N ASN A 55 22.07 23.10 -0.63
CA ASN A 55 23.21 22.80 -1.51
C ASN A 55 24.48 22.46 -0.72
N SER A 56 24.41 22.48 0.61
CA SER A 56 25.50 22.08 1.49
C SER A 56 25.50 20.58 1.78
N CYS A 57 24.36 19.91 1.61
CA CYS A 57 24.24 18.47 1.80
C CYS A 57 24.77 17.67 0.61
N THR A 58 25.20 16.44 0.89
CA THR A 58 25.82 15.54 -0.10
C THR A 58 24.86 14.48 -0.62
N THR A 59 23.90 14.07 0.21
CA THR A 59 22.86 13.12 -0.16
C THR A 59 21.50 13.57 0.37
N VAL A 60 20.47 13.33 -0.44
CA VAL A 60 19.09 13.45 -0.02
C VAL A 60 18.34 12.22 -0.51
N GLU A 61 17.68 11.51 0.40
CA GLU A 61 16.83 10.37 0.11
C GLU A 61 15.43 10.60 0.70
N ILE A 62 14.44 9.90 0.19
CA ILE A 62 13.09 9.81 0.76
C ILE A 62 12.75 8.36 1.04
N SER A 63 12.04 8.12 2.15
CA SER A 63 11.44 6.83 2.45
C SER A 63 9.94 6.97 2.76
N GLY A 64 9.17 5.92 2.46
CA GLY A 64 7.74 5.82 2.78
C GLY A 64 6.75 6.12 1.66
N LEU A 65 7.23 6.50 0.48
CA LEU A 65 6.36 6.90 -0.62
C LEU A 65 5.64 5.71 -1.31
N ASP A 66 6.18 4.50 -1.21
CA ASP A 66 5.73 3.37 -2.03
C ASP A 66 4.43 2.71 -1.56
N ILE A 67 3.99 2.97 -0.32
CA ILE A 67 2.75 2.38 0.25
C ILE A 67 1.86 3.41 0.97
N GLY A 68 2.32 4.65 1.10
CA GLY A 68 1.56 5.70 1.76
C GLY A 68 1.37 5.42 3.25
N TRP A 69 2.22 6.02 4.08
CA TRP A 69 2.20 5.90 5.53
C TRP A 69 0.87 6.26 6.22
N ALA A 70 -0.12 6.81 5.49
CA ALA A 70 -1.42 7.16 6.07
C ALA A 70 -2.61 6.90 5.15
N SER A 71 -2.64 5.73 4.52
CA SER A 71 -3.91 5.02 4.51
C SER A 71 -3.86 3.91 5.54
N GLU A 72 -5.00 3.53 6.08
CA GLU A 72 -5.17 2.42 7.03
C GLU A 72 -4.60 1.06 6.50
N THR A 73 -4.11 1.04 5.26
CA THR A 73 -3.36 0.01 4.51
C THR A 73 -1.95 -0.29 5.06
N ALA A 74 -1.22 0.68 5.64
CA ALA A 74 0.14 0.42 6.16
C ALA A 74 0.10 -0.37 7.48
N ASP A 75 -0.87 -0.07 8.33
CA ASP A 75 -1.21 -0.91 9.50
C ASP A 75 -1.72 -2.30 9.08
N TYR A 76 -2.26 -2.44 7.87
CA TYR A 76 -2.81 -3.69 7.36
C TYR A 76 -1.75 -4.75 7.10
N LEU A 77 -0.59 -4.32 6.61
CA LEU A 77 0.54 -5.21 6.46
C LEU A 77 1.07 -5.58 7.85
N ASN A 78 1.15 -4.64 8.79
CA ASN A 78 1.53 -4.96 10.17
C ASN A 78 0.54 -5.93 10.86
N ASP A 79 -0.77 -5.79 10.69
CA ASP A 79 -1.77 -6.68 11.29
C ASP A 79 -1.84 -8.06 10.59
N ILE A 80 -1.56 -8.13 9.28
CA ILE A 80 -1.40 -9.41 8.57
C ILE A 80 -0.09 -10.11 8.99
N VAL A 81 0.99 -9.36 9.23
CA VAL A 81 2.32 -9.84 9.68
C VAL A 81 2.28 -10.36 11.12
N ILE A 82 1.65 -9.64 12.06
CA ILE A 82 1.67 -9.98 13.49
C ILE A 82 0.88 -11.26 13.79
N VAL A 83 -0.20 -11.53 13.07
CA VAL A 83 -1.02 -12.73 13.32
C VAL A 83 -0.33 -14.03 12.91
N HIS A 84 0.72 -13.98 12.07
CA HIS A 84 1.48 -15.17 11.66
C HIS A 84 2.76 -15.41 12.48
N LEU A 85 3.25 -14.42 13.24
CA LEU A 85 4.52 -14.51 13.99
C LEU A 85 4.34 -14.80 15.49
N ALA A 86 3.14 -14.70 16.05
CA ALA A 86 2.87 -15.09 17.45
C ALA A 86 2.66 -16.62 17.56
N GLY A 87 3.77 -17.36 17.57
CA GLY A 87 3.84 -18.83 17.56
C GLY A 87 3.12 -19.55 18.71
N TYR A 88 1.85 -19.90 18.50
CA TYR A 88 1.22 -20.99 19.25
C TYR A 88 1.62 -22.34 18.63
N PRO A 89 2.10 -23.32 19.43
CA PRO A 89 2.47 -24.63 18.92
C PRO A 89 1.21 -25.38 18.43
N LEU A 90 1.19 -25.74 17.14
CA LEU A 90 0.15 -26.59 16.55
C LEU A 90 0.22 -28.02 17.14
N PRO A 91 -0.91 -28.65 17.49
CA PRO A 91 -0.95 -30.09 17.73
C PRO A 91 -0.72 -30.85 16.42
N ARG A 92 0.01 -31.96 16.52
CA ARG A 92 0.40 -32.83 15.40
C ARG A 92 -0.80 -33.42 14.64
N LYS A 93 -0.70 -33.34 13.31
CA LYS A 93 -1.19 -34.22 12.23
C LYS A 93 -2.64 -34.75 12.34
N SER A 94 -3.50 -34.29 11.44
CA SER A 94 -4.11 -35.17 10.42
C SER A 94 -4.93 -34.39 9.38
N ASN A 95 -4.67 -34.72 8.11
CA ASN A 95 -5.53 -34.58 6.94
C ASN A 95 -5.60 -33.23 6.19
N LYS A 96 -4.90 -33.24 5.05
CA LYS A 96 -5.20 -32.56 3.77
C LYS A 96 -5.60 -31.09 3.86
N LEU A 97 -4.61 -30.22 4.09
CA LEU A 97 -4.67 -28.78 3.72
C LEU A 97 -3.25 -28.19 3.50
N GLU A 98 -2.25 -29.02 3.22
CA GLU A 98 -0.88 -28.59 2.94
C GLU A 98 -0.71 -28.38 1.42
N GLN A 99 -1.13 -27.22 0.91
CA GLN A 99 -0.63 -26.71 -0.39
C GLN A 99 -0.85 -25.21 -0.65
N TYR A 100 -1.28 -24.41 0.33
CA TYR A 100 -1.57 -22.97 0.14
C TYR A 100 -0.81 -22.05 1.11
N GLU A 101 0.42 -22.39 1.50
CA GLU A 101 1.15 -21.61 2.50
C GLU A 101 2.15 -20.55 1.97
N ASP A 102 2.47 -20.46 0.67
CA ASP A 102 3.63 -19.62 0.27
C ASP A 102 3.32 -18.25 -0.34
N MET A 103 2.22 -18.06 -1.09
CA MET A 103 2.00 -16.78 -1.80
C MET A 103 1.71 -15.58 -0.88
N SER A 104 1.07 -15.81 0.26
CA SER A 104 0.79 -14.73 1.21
C SER A 104 2.00 -14.29 2.03
N ILE A 105 3.02 -15.15 2.18
CA ILE A 105 4.23 -14.81 2.93
C ILE A 105 5.15 -13.96 2.07
N VAL A 106 5.36 -14.32 0.80
CA VAL A 106 6.25 -13.60 -0.15
C VAL A 106 5.77 -12.17 -0.41
N GLN A 107 4.48 -11.95 -0.64
CA GLN A 107 3.95 -10.59 -0.87
C GLN A 107 4.01 -9.72 0.38
N VAL A 108 3.85 -10.34 1.56
CA VAL A 108 3.89 -9.64 2.86
C VAL A 108 5.32 -9.27 3.26
N THR A 109 6.30 -10.16 3.06
CA THR A 109 7.72 -9.82 3.27
C THR A 109 8.21 -8.78 2.28
N ARG A 110 7.77 -8.84 1.01
CA ARG A 110 8.09 -7.82 -0.01
C ARG A 110 7.54 -6.44 0.37
N ALA A 111 6.31 -6.39 0.88
CA ALA A 111 5.71 -5.14 1.34
C ALA A 111 6.36 -4.61 2.64
N TRP A 112 6.81 -5.49 3.55
CA TRP A 112 7.56 -5.10 4.75
C TRP A 112 8.99 -4.61 4.43
N ILE A 113 9.63 -5.21 3.41
CA ILE A 113 10.95 -4.79 2.91
C ILE A 113 10.86 -3.45 2.16
N SER A 114 9.78 -3.21 1.39
CA SER A 114 9.58 -1.94 0.68
C SER A 114 9.15 -0.78 1.58
N MET A 115 8.64 -1.03 2.80
CA MET A 115 8.34 0.02 3.79
C MET A 115 9.54 0.90 4.18
N TRP A 116 10.76 0.44 3.88
CA TRP A 116 12.02 1.12 4.17
C TRP A 116 12.85 1.39 2.93
N GLU A 117 12.25 1.26 1.74
CA GLU A 117 12.96 1.61 0.51
C GLU A 117 13.36 3.09 0.57
N ARG A 118 14.63 3.35 0.29
CA ARG A 118 15.21 4.69 0.26
C ARG A 118 15.40 5.07 -1.19
N MET A 119 14.74 6.14 -1.60
CA MET A 119 14.82 6.66 -2.96
C MET A 119 15.71 7.89 -2.97
N PRO A 120 16.88 7.85 -3.63
CA PRO A 120 17.74 9.00 -3.73
C PRO A 120 17.11 10.08 -4.63
N LEU A 121 17.19 11.33 -4.18
CA LEU A 121 16.89 12.51 -4.99
C LEU A 121 18.08 12.78 -5.92
N ARG A 122 17.80 13.38 -7.07
CA ARG A 122 18.83 13.88 -7.99
C ARG A 122 19.03 15.37 -7.76
N PHE A 123 20.28 15.81 -7.65
CA PHE A 123 20.58 17.23 -7.57
C PHE A 123 20.53 17.89 -8.96
N ASP A 124 19.64 18.86 -9.12
CA ASP A 124 19.53 19.73 -10.27
C ASP A 124 20.36 21.00 -10.03
N LYS A 125 21.47 21.14 -10.79
CA LYS A 125 22.41 22.25 -10.67
C LYS A 125 21.87 23.57 -11.20
N GLU A 126 20.92 23.55 -12.12
CA GLU A 126 20.34 24.77 -12.70
C GLU A 126 19.34 25.41 -11.74
N GLN A 127 18.59 24.56 -11.03
CA GLN A 127 17.61 24.99 -10.04
C GLN A 127 18.18 25.14 -8.62
N ASP A 128 19.38 24.60 -8.36
CA ASP A 128 19.99 24.50 -7.02
C ASP A 128 19.06 23.74 -6.05
N LEU A 129 18.52 22.60 -6.52
CA LEU A 129 17.50 21.80 -5.82
C LEU A 129 17.74 20.30 -5.97
N TRP A 130 17.46 19.55 -4.91
CA TRP A 130 17.27 18.10 -4.99
C TRP A 130 15.84 17.79 -5.42
N ILE A 131 15.67 16.88 -6.38
CA ILE A 131 14.39 16.56 -7.00
C ILE A 131 14.19 15.05 -7.08
N LEU A 132 12.99 14.59 -6.70
CA LEU A 132 12.48 13.25 -6.97
C LEU A 132 11.16 13.36 -7.74
N GLU A 133 11.11 12.71 -8.90
CA GLU A 133 9.89 12.55 -9.69
C GLU A 133 9.39 11.10 -9.59
N ARG A 134 8.10 10.95 -9.30
CA ARG A 134 7.43 9.65 -9.15
C ARG A 134 6.03 9.69 -9.72
N GLU A 135 5.60 8.55 -10.25
CA GLU A 135 4.21 8.32 -10.61
C GLU A 135 3.54 7.55 -9.47
N LEU A 136 2.60 8.19 -8.78
CA LEU A 136 1.89 7.62 -7.64
C LEU A 136 0.39 7.48 -7.96
N PRO A 137 -0.26 6.39 -7.54
CA PRO A 137 -1.72 6.31 -7.55
C PRO A 137 -2.38 7.44 -6.75
N GLU A 138 -3.68 7.65 -6.94
CA GLU A 138 -4.44 8.57 -6.10
C GLU A 138 -4.50 8.04 -4.65
N GLY A 139 -4.09 8.85 -3.69
CA GLY A 139 -3.98 8.45 -2.29
C GLY A 139 -3.28 9.46 -1.40
N HIS A 140 -3.22 9.14 -0.11
CA HIS A 140 -2.52 9.92 0.90
C HIS A 140 -1.20 9.24 1.28
N TYR A 141 -0.08 9.88 0.96
CA TYR A 141 1.25 9.33 1.17
C TYR A 141 1.99 10.17 2.22
N GLU A 142 2.36 9.59 3.37
CA GLU A 142 3.38 10.21 4.21
C GLU A 142 4.76 9.66 3.87
N TYR A 143 5.75 10.50 4.08
CA TYR A 143 7.14 10.21 3.78
C TYR A 143 8.04 11.03 4.69
N LYS A 144 9.33 10.68 4.70
CA LYS A 144 10.34 11.43 5.44
C LYS A 144 11.65 11.47 4.66
N TYR A 145 12.36 12.59 4.80
CA TYR A 145 13.67 12.78 4.18
C TYR A 145 14.76 12.16 5.04
N ILE A 146 15.83 11.75 4.38
CA ILE A 146 17.10 11.36 4.98
C ILE A 146 18.17 12.22 4.31
N VAL A 147 18.71 13.20 5.03
CA VAL A 147 19.69 14.16 4.51
C VAL A 147 21.03 13.87 5.18
N ASP A 148 22.04 13.50 4.40
CA ASP A 148 23.35 13.06 4.90
C ASP A 148 23.26 11.99 6.02
N GLY A 149 22.25 11.11 5.91
CA GLY A 149 22.00 10.03 6.87
C GLY A 149 21.05 10.38 8.02
N GLU A 150 20.64 11.64 8.17
CA GLU A 150 19.79 12.11 9.26
C GLU A 150 18.31 12.24 8.83
N TRP A 151 17.41 11.63 9.60
CA TRP A 151 15.97 11.67 9.35
C TRP A 151 15.41 13.06 9.62
N THR A 152 14.93 13.72 8.57
CA THR A 152 14.52 15.14 8.61
C THR A 152 13.14 15.34 7.97
N CYS A 153 12.42 16.36 8.44
CA CYS A 153 11.19 16.83 7.79
C CYS A 153 11.45 18.14 7.07
N ASN A 154 10.88 18.27 5.88
CA ASN A 154 10.86 19.53 5.16
C ASN A 154 9.72 20.41 5.69
N GLU A 155 10.03 21.41 6.50
CA GLU A 155 9.03 22.34 7.06
C GLU A 155 8.37 23.24 6.00
N HIS A 156 8.93 23.30 4.79
CA HIS A 156 8.38 24.06 3.66
C HIS A 156 7.41 23.25 2.79
N GLU A 157 7.30 21.95 3.03
CA GLU A 157 6.30 21.07 2.42
C GLU A 157 5.18 20.74 3.43
N HIS A 158 4.16 20.02 2.99
CA HIS A 158 3.07 19.61 3.86
C HIS A 158 3.59 18.65 4.94
N VAL A 159 3.25 18.94 6.20
CA VAL A 159 3.65 18.17 7.38
C VAL A 159 2.44 17.71 8.16
N ARG A 160 2.51 16.50 8.71
CA ARG A 160 1.50 15.98 9.63
C ARG A 160 1.66 16.58 11.02
N ALA A 161 0.58 16.54 11.79
CA ALA A 161 0.70 16.75 13.24
C ALA A 161 1.63 15.68 13.83
N PRO A 162 2.44 16.02 14.87
CA PRO A 162 3.28 15.05 15.55
C PRO A 162 2.48 13.85 16.03
N ASN A 163 3.02 12.64 15.84
CA ASN A 163 2.43 11.43 16.40
C ASN A 163 2.61 11.38 17.93
N LYS A 164 2.14 10.31 18.58
CA LYS A 164 2.22 10.15 20.05
C LYS A 164 3.66 10.19 20.59
N ASP A 165 4.62 9.80 19.75
CA ASP A 165 6.05 9.77 20.06
C ASP A 165 6.77 11.06 19.65
N GLY A 166 6.02 12.06 19.16
CA GLY A 166 6.54 13.35 18.71
C GLY A 166 7.15 13.34 17.30
N HIS A 167 7.09 12.22 16.58
CA HIS A 167 7.58 12.15 15.21
C HIS A 167 6.63 12.87 14.26
N VAL A 168 7.22 13.74 13.44
CA VAL A 168 6.56 14.42 12.32
C VAL A 168 6.98 13.73 11.03
N ASN A 169 6.06 13.67 10.08
CA ASN A 169 6.27 13.21 8.71
C ASN A 169 5.80 14.31 7.73
N ASN A 170 6.42 14.35 6.55
CA ASN A 170 5.85 15.06 5.42
C ASN A 170 4.71 14.23 4.81
N TYR A 171 3.82 14.86 4.05
CA TYR A 171 2.81 14.12 3.29
C TYR A 171 2.48 14.77 1.95
N VAL A 172 2.03 13.96 1.00
CA VAL A 172 1.47 14.41 -0.27
C VAL A 172 0.13 13.72 -0.50
N HIS A 173 -0.84 14.49 -0.96
CA HIS A 173 -2.13 13.96 -1.37
C HIS A 173 -2.23 14.01 -2.89
N VAL A 174 -2.39 12.84 -3.49
CA VAL A 174 -2.52 12.68 -4.94
C VAL A 174 -4.01 12.56 -5.25
N PHE A 175 -4.52 13.46 -6.08
CA PHE A 175 -5.93 13.49 -6.50
C PHE A 175 -6.05 13.02 -7.96
N ASP A 176 -7.18 12.42 -8.33
CA ASP A 176 -7.54 12.30 -9.74
C ASP A 176 -7.75 13.71 -10.32
N SER A 177 -7.27 13.93 -11.54
CA SER A 177 -7.43 15.19 -12.25
C SER A 177 -8.87 15.41 -12.74
N ASP A 178 -9.70 14.36 -12.81
CA ASP A 178 -11.11 14.43 -13.17
C ASP A 178 -12.04 13.80 -12.11
N PRO A 179 -12.63 14.60 -11.19
CA PRO A 179 -13.52 14.10 -10.13
C PRO A 179 -14.87 13.57 -10.64
N HIS A 180 -15.17 13.72 -11.93
CA HIS A 180 -16.39 13.20 -12.57
C HIS A 180 -16.08 12.14 -13.64
N GLY A 181 -14.81 11.77 -13.78
CA GLY A 181 -14.37 10.79 -14.74
C GLY A 181 -14.76 9.36 -14.38
N VAL A 182 -14.51 8.44 -15.32
CA VAL A 182 -14.78 7.00 -15.16
C VAL A 182 -14.08 6.43 -13.92
N SER A 183 -12.87 6.91 -13.63
CA SER A 183 -12.06 6.52 -12.47
C SER A 183 -12.70 6.95 -11.15
N ALA A 184 -13.17 8.20 -11.04
CA ALA A 184 -13.89 8.68 -9.86
C ALA A 184 -15.20 7.91 -9.63
N VAL A 185 -15.94 7.59 -10.70
CA VAL A 185 -17.16 6.75 -10.62
C VAL A 185 -16.84 5.34 -10.15
N LEU A 186 -15.77 4.74 -10.68
CA LEU A 186 -15.29 3.42 -10.26
C LEU A 186 -14.86 3.42 -8.80
N ARG A 187 -14.02 4.38 -8.39
CA ARG A 187 -13.57 4.53 -7.00
C ARG A 187 -14.75 4.66 -6.07
N LYS A 188 -15.71 5.56 -6.35
CA LYS A 188 -16.93 5.70 -5.55
C LYS A 188 -17.72 4.40 -5.42
N ARG A 189 -17.82 3.59 -6.48
CA ARG A 189 -18.50 2.28 -6.44
C ARG A 189 -17.74 1.26 -5.58
N LEU A 190 -16.42 1.27 -5.60
CA LEU A 190 -15.60 0.27 -4.90
C LEU A 190 -15.29 0.64 -3.45
N THR A 191 -15.18 1.93 -3.13
CA THR A 191 -14.78 2.45 -1.81
C THR A 191 -15.92 3.07 -1.01
N GLY A 192 -17.12 3.19 -1.57
CA GLY A 192 -18.30 3.69 -0.86
C GLY A 192 -18.79 2.75 0.25
N ASP A 193 -19.84 3.17 0.95
CA ASP A 193 -20.39 2.45 2.12
C ASP A 193 -20.98 1.07 1.76
N ASP A 194 -21.45 0.91 0.53
CA ASP A 194 -22.06 -0.33 0.03
C ASP A 194 -21.03 -1.47 -0.13
N ASP A 195 -21.52 -2.72 -0.19
CA ASP A 195 -20.69 -3.90 -0.47
C ASP A 195 -20.16 -3.85 -1.92
N PRO A 196 -18.83 -3.76 -2.14
CA PRO A 196 -18.29 -3.58 -3.47
C PRO A 196 -18.56 -4.79 -4.36
N THR A 197 -18.97 -4.52 -5.59
CA THR A 197 -19.19 -5.54 -6.60
C THR A 197 -18.12 -5.44 -7.68
N LEU A 198 -17.55 -6.60 -8.05
CA LEU A 198 -16.60 -6.72 -9.14
C LEU A 198 -17.25 -7.40 -10.33
N SER A 199 -17.17 -6.75 -11.49
CA SER A 199 -17.56 -7.32 -12.77
C SER A 199 -16.65 -8.49 -13.15
N ARG A 200 -17.05 -9.26 -14.17
CA ARG A 200 -16.24 -10.37 -14.68
C ARG A 200 -14.88 -9.88 -15.19
N ASP A 201 -14.85 -8.75 -15.89
CA ASP A 201 -13.64 -8.19 -16.50
C ASP A 201 -12.70 -7.61 -15.44
N GLU A 202 -13.25 -7.00 -14.39
CA GLU A 202 -12.47 -6.49 -13.25
C GLU A 202 -11.78 -7.62 -12.49
N ARG A 203 -12.50 -8.72 -12.25
CA ARG A 203 -11.92 -9.92 -11.65
C ARG A 203 -10.83 -10.54 -12.52
N LEU A 204 -11.01 -10.54 -13.84
CA LEU A 204 -10.01 -11.04 -14.77
C LEU A 204 -8.74 -10.19 -14.72
N LYS A 205 -8.87 -8.86 -14.74
CA LYS A 205 -7.75 -7.92 -14.61
C LYS A 205 -6.96 -8.12 -13.32
N ILE A 206 -7.66 -8.26 -12.18
CA ILE A 206 -7.02 -8.52 -10.89
C ILE A 206 -6.21 -9.83 -10.96
N ARG A 207 -6.77 -10.92 -11.51
CA ARG A 207 -6.05 -12.20 -11.62
C ARG A 207 -4.80 -12.10 -12.48
N GLN A 208 -4.89 -11.44 -13.64
CA GLN A 208 -3.75 -11.25 -14.54
C GLN A 208 -2.60 -10.50 -13.85
N ILE A 209 -2.91 -9.46 -13.07
CA ILE A 209 -1.90 -8.73 -12.29
C ILE A 209 -1.27 -9.63 -11.22
N LEU A 210 -2.08 -10.40 -10.49
CA LEU A 210 -1.57 -11.32 -9.46
C LEU A 210 -0.69 -12.44 -10.06
N GLU A 211 -1.04 -12.95 -11.24
CA GLU A 211 -0.27 -13.97 -11.97
C GLU A 211 1.07 -13.41 -12.47
N ALA A 212 1.08 -12.22 -13.06
CA ALA A 212 2.31 -11.55 -13.51
C ALA A 212 3.29 -11.31 -12.35
N CYS A 213 2.79 -11.00 -11.15
CA CYS A 213 3.64 -10.84 -9.97
C CYS A 213 4.22 -12.15 -9.42
N SER A 214 3.75 -13.32 -9.89
CA SER A 214 4.25 -14.64 -9.46
C SER A 214 5.30 -15.25 -10.40
N GLU A 215 5.39 -14.79 -11.64
CA GLU A 215 6.36 -15.31 -12.64
C GLU A 215 7.76 -14.67 -12.51
N ASP A 216 7.85 -13.48 -11.91
CA ASP A 216 9.13 -12.79 -11.65
C ASP A 216 9.97 -13.45 -10.53
N ASP A 217 9.41 -14.41 -9.79
CA ASP A 217 10.05 -15.06 -8.64
C ASP A 217 10.82 -16.35 -9.02
N ASP A 218 10.71 -16.83 -10.27
CA ASP A 218 11.37 -18.04 -10.78
C ASP A 218 12.64 -17.75 -11.63
N ALA A 219 13.13 -16.50 -11.65
CA ALA A 219 14.26 -16.05 -12.49
C ALA A 219 15.57 -15.78 -11.71
#